data_AF-A0A418E237-F1
#
_entry.id   AF-A0A418E237-F1
#
_cell.length_a   1.000
_cell.length_b   1.000
_cell.length_c   1.000
_cell.angle_alpha   90.00
_cell.angle_beta   90.00
_cell.angle_gamma   90.00
#
_symmetry.space_group_name_H-M   'P 1'
#
loop_
_entity.id
_entity.type
_entity.pdbx_description
1 polymer ?
#
loop_
_entity_poly.entity_id
_entity_poly.type
_entity_poly.pdbx_seq_one_letter_code
_entity_poly.pdbx_strand_id
1 'polypeptide(L)'
;MLYDAGQIAGGFLGGYVTDKAGIRSPIVFAMIGAATTAISADLGSHDSLREDTAALATVTGIIDGTGSVGAAIVQFLVGYLAGCHPVGEGGTMVCTWGPVFVLLQVSGILSCVCLVPLVANELKRTCRR
;
A
#
# COMPACT_ATOMS: atom_id res chain seq x y z
N MET A 1 13.48 -0.80 -16.79
CA MET A 1 14.62 -0.81 -15.84
C MET A 1 14.95 0.57 -15.26
N LEU A 2 14.93 1.66 -16.05
CA LEU A 2 15.24 3.01 -15.55
C LEU A 2 14.19 3.58 -14.57
N TYR A 3 12.92 3.21 -14.75
CA TYR A 3 11.80 3.63 -13.90
C TYR A 3 11.85 2.98 -12.50
N ASP A 4 12.20 1.70 -12.44
CA ASP A 4 12.30 0.90 -11.21
C ASP A 4 13.41 1.42 -10.28
N ALA A 5 14.58 1.76 -10.86
CA ALA A 5 15.68 2.40 -10.14
C ALA A 5 15.30 3.81 -9.63
N GLY A 6 14.48 4.55 -10.39
CA GLY A 6 13.98 5.87 -10.00
C GLY A 6 13.01 5.83 -8.82
N GLN A 7 12.17 4.81 -8.73
CA GLN A 7 11.24 4.63 -7.60
C GLN A 7 11.97 4.25 -6.31
N ILE A 8 12.95 3.35 -6.39
CA ILE A 8 13.77 2.96 -5.23
C ILE A 8 14.59 4.18 -4.76
N ALA A 9 15.31 4.86 -5.66
CA ALA A 9 16.10 6.03 -5.31
C ALA A 9 15.24 7.20 -4.80
N GLY A 10 14.07 7.44 -5.41
CA GLY A 10 13.12 8.47 -5.00
C GLY A 10 12.47 8.18 -3.64
N GLY A 11 12.19 6.91 -3.33
CA GLY A 11 11.67 6.50 -2.03
C GLY A 11 12.69 6.69 -0.90
N PHE A 12 13.95 6.32 -1.12
CA PHE A 12 15.02 6.55 -0.15
C PHE A 12 15.30 8.05 0.08
N LEU A 13 15.38 8.84 -1.01
CA LEU A 13 15.67 10.27 -0.93
C LEU A 13 14.49 11.05 -0.34
N GLY A 14 13.26 10.72 -0.74
CA GLY A 14 12.04 11.28 -0.16
C GLY A 14 11.93 10.94 1.32
N GLY A 15 12.30 9.71 1.70
CA GLY A 15 12.34 9.20 3.07
C GLY A 15 13.23 10.07 3.95
N TYR A 16 14.46 10.27 3.49
CA TYR A 16 15.46 11.08 4.18
C TYR A 16 15.07 12.56 4.31
N VAL A 17 14.47 13.15 3.27
CA VAL A 17 13.99 14.54 3.30
C VAL A 17 12.79 14.71 4.23
N THR A 18 11.87 13.75 4.24
CA THR A 18 10.69 13.73 5.11
C THR A 18 11.04 13.54 6.58
N ASP A 19 11.99 12.66 6.89
CA ASP A 19 12.44 12.40 8.26
C ASP A 19 13.03 13.67 8.90
N LYS A 20 13.73 14.47 8.09
CA LYS A 20 14.29 15.77 8.51
C LYS A 20 13.25 16.90 8.62
N ALA A 21 12.12 16.78 7.93
CA ALA A 21 11.05 17.79 7.92
C ALA A 21 9.98 17.56 9.01
N GLY A 22 9.99 16.41 9.71
CA GLY A 22 9.05 16.10 10.80
C GLY A 22 7.60 15.85 10.36
N ILE A 23 7.30 15.96 9.06
CA ILE A 23 5.99 15.71 8.48
C ILE A 23 6.03 14.28 7.94
N ARG A 24 5.49 13.30 8.67
CA ARG A 24 5.53 11.86 8.29
C ARG A 24 4.52 11.47 7.19
N SER A 25 3.53 12.33 6.92
CA SER A 25 2.44 12.07 5.97
C SER A 25 2.81 12.01 4.47
N PRO A 26 3.72 12.85 3.92
CA PRO A 26 3.97 12.91 2.48
C PRO A 26 4.66 11.66 1.93
N ILE A 27 5.38 10.90 2.77
CA ILE A 27 6.03 9.65 2.33
C ILE A 27 5.04 8.57 1.96
N VAL A 28 3.97 8.44 2.74
CA VAL A 28 2.94 7.40 2.53
C VAL A 28 2.13 7.73 1.29
N PHE A 29 1.78 9.00 1.09
CA PHE A 29 1.10 9.48 -0.12
C PHE A 29 1.96 9.32 -1.37
N ALA A 30 3.25 9.64 -1.30
CA ALA A 30 4.18 9.48 -2.42
C ALA A 30 4.39 8.01 -2.79
N MET A 31 4.53 7.12 -1.80
CA MET A 31 4.68 5.67 -2.02
C MET A 31 3.42 5.05 -2.64
N ILE A 32 2.23 5.37 -2.11
CA ILE A 32 0.97 4.88 -2.68
C ILE A 32 0.78 5.37 -4.12
N GLY A 33 1.06 6.66 -4.39
CA GLY A 33 0.94 7.22 -5.73
C GLY A 33 1.90 6.60 -6.75
N ALA A 34 3.13 6.29 -6.32
CA ALA A 34 4.12 5.64 -7.17
C ALA A 34 3.75 4.18 -7.50
N ALA A 35 3.21 3.43 -6.52
CA ALA A 35 2.76 2.06 -6.73
C ALA A 35 1.63 1.97 -7.77
N THR A 36 0.61 2.83 -7.69
CA THR A 36 -0.51 2.84 -8.64
C THR A 36 -0.06 3.20 -10.05
N THR A 37 0.90 4.12 -10.17
CA THR A 37 1.46 4.54 -11.46
C THR A 37 2.32 3.45 -12.09
N ALA A 38 3.13 2.73 -11.30
CA ALA A 38 3.88 1.57 -11.76
C ALA A 38 2.95 0.47 -12.28
N ILE A 39 1.92 0.13 -11.51
CA ILE A 39 0.94 -0.91 -11.87
C ILE A 39 0.19 -0.51 -13.15
N SER A 40 -0.23 0.75 -13.27
CA SER A 40 -0.91 1.26 -14.47
C SER A 40 -0.01 1.28 -15.70
N ALA A 41 1.27 1.62 -15.53
CA ALA A 41 2.26 1.60 -16.61
C ALA A 41 2.59 0.17 -17.05
N ASP A 42 2.65 -0.79 -16.12
CA ASP A 42 2.92 -2.20 -16.39
C ASP A 42 1.74 -2.86 -17.14
N LEU A 43 0.50 -2.60 -16.70
CA LEU A 43 -0.73 -3.06 -17.38
C LEU A 43 -0.91 -2.44 -18.78
N GLY A 44 -0.51 -1.19 -18.98
CA GLY A 44 -0.61 -0.50 -20.28
C GLY A 44 0.47 -0.87 -21.29
N SER A 45 1.57 -1.49 -20.86
CA SER A 45 2.72 -1.84 -21.71
C SER A 45 2.74 -3.29 -22.19
N HIS A 46 1.76 -4.12 -21.77
CA HIS A 46 1.71 -5.53 -22.11
C HIS A 46 0.96 -5.76 -23.44
N ASP A 47 1.68 -6.26 -24.46
CA ASP A 47 1.21 -6.39 -25.85
C ASP A 47 -0.10 -7.20 -25.97
N SER A 48 -0.35 -8.13 -25.04
CA SER A 48 -1.56 -8.99 -25.01
C SER A 48 -2.83 -8.34 -24.45
N LEU A 49 -2.74 -7.15 -23.84
CA LEU A 49 -3.87 -6.41 -23.24
C LEU A 49 -4.13 -5.06 -23.93
N ARG A 50 -3.24 -4.65 -24.84
CA ARG A 50 -3.31 -3.36 -25.54
C ARG A 50 -4.49 -3.25 -26.52
N GLU A 51 -4.97 -4.40 -27.02
CA GLU A 51 -6.13 -4.47 -27.93
C GLU A 51 -7.44 -4.90 -27.24
N ASP A 52 -7.38 -5.49 -26.03
CA ASP A 52 -8.57 -6.02 -25.34
C ASP A 52 -8.92 -5.20 -24.09
N THR A 53 -9.55 -4.05 -24.32
CA THR A 53 -9.98 -3.09 -23.29
C THR A 53 -10.90 -3.73 -22.23
N ALA A 54 -11.63 -4.79 -22.58
CA ALA A 54 -12.52 -5.49 -21.67
C ALA A 54 -11.73 -6.30 -20.61
N ALA A 55 -10.63 -6.94 -21.01
CA ALA A 55 -9.75 -7.65 -20.09
C ALA A 55 -9.04 -6.69 -19.12
N LEU A 56 -8.55 -5.54 -19.63
CA LEU A 56 -7.89 -4.52 -18.80
C LEU A 56 -8.87 -3.85 -17.82
N ALA A 57 -10.11 -3.57 -18.24
CA ALA A 57 -11.16 -3.06 -17.37
C ALA A 57 -11.51 -4.05 -16.24
N THR A 58 -11.53 -5.35 -16.54
CA THR A 58 -11.82 -6.40 -15.55
C THR A 58 -10.71 -6.50 -14.50
N VAL A 59 -9.44 -6.50 -14.92
CA VAL A 59 -8.30 -6.52 -13.97
C VAL A 59 -8.29 -5.27 -13.11
N THR A 60 -8.55 -4.10 -13.70
CA THR A 60 -8.66 -2.83 -12.97
C THR A 60 -9.80 -2.87 -11.95
N GLY A 61 -10.97 -3.41 -12.33
CA GLY A 61 -12.11 -3.58 -11.42
C GLY A 61 -11.82 -4.50 -10.25
N ILE A 62 -11.04 -5.58 -10.45
CA ILE A 62 -10.61 -6.47 -9.36
C ILE A 62 -9.65 -5.75 -8.41
N ILE A 63 -8.68 -4.99 -8.93
CA ILE A 63 -7.71 -4.24 -8.12
C ILE A 63 -8.44 -3.15 -7.31
N ASP A 64 -9.30 -2.37 -7.96
CA ASP A 64 -10.07 -1.31 -7.30
C ASP A 64 -11.05 -1.87 -6.25
N GLY A 65 -11.75 -2.96 -6.61
CA GLY A 65 -12.68 -3.64 -5.70
C GLY A 65 -11.99 -4.19 -4.45
N THR A 66 -10.82 -4.83 -4.61
CA THR A 66 -10.04 -5.34 -3.47
C THR A 66 -9.45 -4.21 -2.62
N GLY A 67 -9.01 -3.11 -3.24
CA GLY A 67 -8.55 -1.90 -2.55
C GLY A 67 -9.63 -1.26 -1.68
N SER A 68 -10.85 -1.12 -2.21
CA SER A 68 -11.98 -0.56 -1.48
C SER A 68 -12.42 -1.43 -0.29
N VAL A 69 -12.50 -2.74 -0.48
CA VAL A 69 -12.82 -3.68 0.63
C VAL A 69 -11.75 -3.63 1.72
N GLY A 70 -10.47 -3.61 1.35
CA GLY A 70 -9.36 -3.46 2.30
C GLY A 70 -9.44 -2.16 3.08
N ALA A 71 -9.75 -1.04 2.41
CA ALA A 71 -9.92 0.25 3.06
C ALA A 71 -11.09 0.25 4.05
N ALA A 72 -12.23 -0.35 3.70
CA ALA A 72 -13.39 -0.47 4.60
C ALA A 72 -13.04 -1.26 5.87
N ILE A 73 -12.34 -2.40 5.72
CA ILE A 73 -11.91 -3.23 6.84
C ILE A 73 -10.94 -2.48 7.75
N VAL A 74 -9.93 -1.81 7.18
CA VAL A 74 -8.94 -1.03 7.95
C VAL A 74 -9.60 0.13 8.67
N GLN A 75 -10.50 0.88 8.02
CA GLN A 75 -11.24 1.98 8.65
C GLN A 75 -12.10 1.50 9.83
N PHE A 76 -12.79 0.36 9.68
CA PHE A 76 -13.56 -0.26 10.76
C PHE A 76 -12.66 -0.65 11.95
N LEU A 77 -11.54 -1.32 11.69
CA LEU A 77 -10.59 -1.74 12.72
C LEU A 77 -9.94 -0.55 13.41
N VAL A 78 -9.55 0.50 12.69
CA VAL A 78 -9.00 1.74 13.28
C VAL A 78 -9.99 2.35 14.26
N GLY A 79 -11.26 2.45 13.88
CA GLY A 79 -12.32 2.96 14.75
C GLY A 79 -12.50 2.12 16.02
N TYR A 80 -12.44 0.80 15.90
CA TYR A 80 -12.54 -0.11 17.06
C TYR A 80 -11.29 -0.05 17.97
N LEU A 81 -10.09 0.02 17.39
CA LEU A 81 -8.82 -0.05 18.11
C LEU A 81 -8.38 1.28 18.73
N ALA A 82 -8.89 2.42 18.25
CA ALA A 82 -8.52 3.74 18.76
C ALA A 82 -8.91 3.96 20.24
N GLY A 83 -9.79 3.11 20.80
CA GLY A 83 -9.94 2.90 22.25
C GLY A 83 -9.98 4.19 23.06
N CYS A 84 -10.84 5.13 22.66
CA CYS A 84 -10.97 6.42 23.31
C CYS A 84 -11.62 6.23 24.69
N HIS A 85 -10.90 6.59 25.74
CA HIS A 85 -11.42 6.55 27.10
C HIS A 85 -11.38 7.95 27.71
N PRO A 86 -12.37 8.31 28.55
CA PRO A 86 -12.31 9.53 29.31
C PRO A 86 -11.24 9.41 30.40
N VAL A 87 -10.35 10.40 30.51
CA VAL A 87 -9.36 10.49 31.58
C VAL A 87 -9.60 11.75 32.39
N GLY A 88 -9.79 11.57 33.70
CA GLY A 88 -10.00 12.65 34.68
C GLY A 88 -11.46 13.12 34.80
N GLU A 89 -11.75 13.84 35.89
CA GLU A 89 -13.09 14.38 36.21
C GLU A 89 -13.55 15.50 35.25
N GLY A 90 -12.69 15.94 34.32
CA GLY A 90 -12.96 17.00 33.33
C GLY A 90 -13.42 16.53 31.94
N GLY A 91 -13.61 15.23 31.72
CA GLY A 91 -14.20 14.69 30.48
C GLY A 91 -13.29 14.74 29.23
N THR A 92 -11.99 14.96 29.39
CA THR A 92 -11.04 14.91 28.26
C THR A 92 -10.92 13.49 27.70
N MET A 93 -11.30 13.30 26.44
CA MET A 93 -11.15 12.01 25.75
C MET A 93 -9.74 11.87 25.20
N VAL A 94 -9.05 10.81 25.63
CA VAL A 94 -7.75 10.42 25.06
C VAL A 94 -7.90 9.09 24.35
N CYS A 95 -7.51 9.07 23.07
CA CYS A 95 -7.52 7.90 22.22
C CYS A 95 -6.12 7.28 22.17
N THR A 96 -6.05 5.97 22.32
CA THR A 96 -4.79 5.24 22.30
C THR A 96 -4.52 4.76 20.89
N TRP A 97 -3.51 5.32 20.23
CA TRP A 97 -3.16 4.99 18.85
C TRP A 97 -2.19 3.81 18.71
N GLY A 98 -1.63 3.33 19.82
CA GLY A 98 -0.67 2.20 19.82
C GLY A 98 -1.18 0.95 19.08
N PRO A 99 -2.39 0.44 19.39
CA PRO A 99 -2.97 -0.71 18.71
C PRO A 99 -3.19 -0.50 17.20
N VAL A 100 -3.50 0.73 16.79
CA VAL A 100 -3.66 1.08 15.37
C VAL A 100 -2.34 0.97 14.62
N PHE A 101 -1.23 1.43 15.21
CA PHE A 101 0.10 1.26 14.60
C PHE A 101 0.53 -0.21 14.50
N VAL A 102 0.21 -1.02 15.51
CA VAL A 102 0.47 -2.47 15.46
C VAL A 102 -0.34 -3.13 14.35
N LEU A 103 -1.61 -2.77 14.19
CA LEU A 103 -2.46 -3.25 13.10
C LEU A 103 -1.85 -2.96 11.72
N LEU A 104 -1.36 -1.74 11.50
CA LEU A 104 -0.73 -1.33 10.24
C LEU A 104 0.60 -2.06 10.00
N GLN A 105 1.40 -2.29 11.04
CA GLN A 105 2.66 -3.00 10.93
C GLN A 105 2.44 -4.49 10.61
N VAL A 106 1.46 -5.13 11.26
CA VAL A 106 1.11 -6.55 11.05
C VAL A 106 0.51 -6.78 9.67
N SER A 107 -0.37 -5.88 9.20
CA SER A 107 -0.94 -6.00 7.85
C SER A 107 0.12 -5.89 6.75
N GLY A 108 1.11 -5.01 6.93
CA GLY A 108 2.26 -4.89 6.04
C GLY A 108 3.09 -6.18 5.99
N ILE A 109 3.41 -6.76 7.15
CA ILE A 109 4.16 -8.03 7.25
C ILE A 109 3.38 -9.17 6.60
N LEU A 110 2.07 -9.28 6.88
CA LEU A 110 1.20 -10.30 6.29
C LEU A 110 1.15 -10.17 4.76
N SER A 111 1.08 -8.95 4.23
CA SER A 111 1.14 -8.69 2.79
C SER A 111 2.46 -9.19 2.19
N CYS A 112 3.60 -8.88 2.82
CA CYS A 112 4.89 -9.39 2.37
C CYS A 112 4.95 -10.91 2.37
N VAL A 113 4.49 -11.58 3.43
CA VAL A 113 4.49 -13.06 3.52
C VAL A 113 3.60 -13.69 2.44
N CYS A 114 2.45 -13.11 2.14
CA CYS A 114 1.54 -13.62 1.09
C CYS A 114 2.06 -13.37 -0.32
N LEU A 115 2.77 -12.25 -0.56
CA LEU A 115 3.31 -11.91 -1.88
C LEU A 115 4.62 -12.64 -2.22
N VAL A 116 5.46 -12.95 -1.23
CA VAL A 116 6.73 -13.67 -1.44
C VAL A 116 6.58 -14.99 -2.22
N PRO A 117 5.69 -15.93 -1.87
CA PRO A 117 5.54 -17.17 -2.63
C PRO A 117 4.96 -16.96 -4.04
N LEU A 118 4.12 -15.93 -4.22
CA LEU A 118 3.57 -15.56 -5.52
C LEU A 118 4.68 -15.04 -6.45
N VAL A 119 5.46 -14.07 -5.98
CA VAL A 119 6.59 -13.49 -6.72
C VAL A 119 7.67 -14.56 -6.98
N ALA A 120 7.94 -15.43 -6.01
CA ALA A 120 8.90 -16.53 -6.20
C ALA A 120 8.46 -17.50 -7.31
N ASN A 121 7.17 -17.80 -7.42
CA ASN A 121 6.64 -18.65 -8.49
C ASN A 121 6.69 -17.96 -9.86
N GLU A 122 6.38 -16.68 -9.94
CA GLU A 122 6.48 -15.92 -11.18
C GLU A 122 7.94 -15.75 -11.64
N LEU A 123 8.86 -15.45 -10.73
CA LEU A 123 10.30 -15.40 -11.03
C LEU A 123 10.82 -16.76 -11.52
N LYS A 124 10.38 -17.85 -10.87
CA LYS A 124 10.75 -19.21 -11.29
C LYS A 124 10.20 -19.56 -12.68
N ARG A 125 9.01 -19.09 -13.04
CA ARG A 125 8.43 -19.27 -14.39
C ARG A 125 9.21 -18.49 -15.44
N THR A 126 9.57 -17.24 -15.14
CA THR A 126 10.34 -16.38 -16.05
C THR A 126 11.78 -16.85 -16.23
N CYS A 127 12.45 -17.34 -15.17
CA CYS A 127 13.80 -17.94 -15.28
C CYS A 127 13.83 -19.31 -16.01
N ARG A 128 12.68 -19.96 -16.22
CA ARG A 128 12.57 -21.24 -16.94
C ARG A 128 12.20 -21.09 -18.42
N ARG A 129 11.90 -19.88 -18.86
CA ARG A 129 11.77 -19.49 -20.27
C ARG A 129 13.11 -19.01 -20.79
#